data_AF-A0A3C1DY44-F1
#
_entry.id   AF-A0A3C1DY44-F1
#
_cell.length_a   1.000
_cell.length_b   1.000
_cell.length_c   1.000
_cell.angle_alpha   90.00
_cell.angle_beta   90.00
_cell.angle_gamma   90.00
#
_symmetry.space_group_name_H-M   'P 1'
#
loop_
_entity.id
_entity.type
_entity.pdbx_description
1 polymer ?
#
loop_
_entity_poly.entity_id
_entity_poly.type
_entity_poly.pdbx_seq_one_letter_code
_entity_poly.pdbx_strand_id
1 'polypeptide(L)'
;TSGKQYALPTSFSDVVLYYNKDLFDKAGVKYPTSSWTWKDETAAAAKLTDKAAGVWGDHQPVTYNEYYKTLVQNGATFLSKDGKKAAFNTPAGIEAAKWLVDKSGTTMPTIADGQGTADFDTNLFKAGKLAMLHTGIWVFGAFADSPANWDIAVEPGNTTSANAVFSNGIGVSATSKHSAEAQKWAEFMSSSDEEVTVRL
;
A
#
# COMPACT_ATOMS: atom_id res chain seq x y z
N THR A 1 22.58 -10.23 -12.22
CA THR A 1 23.54 -10.25 -11.09
C THR A 1 24.28 -11.57 -11.12
N SER A 2 25.60 -11.58 -11.19
CA SER A 2 26.39 -12.83 -11.23
C SER A 2 26.47 -13.51 -9.86
N GLY A 3 25.33 -13.68 -9.18
CA GLY A 3 25.23 -14.30 -7.84
C GLY A 3 25.80 -13.47 -6.68
N LYS A 4 26.11 -12.18 -6.86
CA LYS A 4 26.67 -11.33 -5.80
C LYS A 4 25.59 -10.57 -5.03
N GLN A 5 25.69 -10.56 -3.70
CA GLN A 5 24.87 -9.74 -2.80
C GLN A 5 25.47 -8.33 -2.69
N TYR A 6 24.68 -7.30 -3.00
CA TYR A 6 25.13 -5.89 -2.99
C TYR A 6 24.55 -5.05 -1.84
N ALA A 7 23.51 -5.55 -1.17
CA ALA A 7 22.89 -4.93 -0.01
C ALA A 7 22.37 -6.00 0.93
N LEU A 8 22.39 -5.77 2.23
CA LEU A 8 21.78 -6.66 3.22
C LEU A 8 20.34 -6.21 3.48
N PRO A 9 19.33 -7.11 3.43
CA PRO A 9 17.95 -6.74 3.74
C PRO A 9 17.84 -6.38 5.24
N THR A 10 17.11 -5.31 5.55
CA THR A 10 16.93 -4.86 6.94
C THR A 10 15.47 -4.86 7.36
N SER A 11 14.55 -4.86 6.40
CA SER A 11 13.14 -5.17 6.65
C SER A 11 12.45 -5.58 5.38
N PHE A 12 11.28 -6.17 5.56
CA PHE A 12 10.27 -6.30 4.52
C PHE A 12 8.95 -5.74 5.04
N SER A 13 8.06 -5.44 4.10
CA SER A 13 6.71 -5.00 4.39
C SER A 13 5.80 -5.38 3.23
N ASP A 14 4.53 -5.53 3.50
CA ASP A 14 3.49 -5.64 2.50
C ASP A 14 2.47 -4.49 2.61
N VAL A 15 1.49 -4.50 1.72
CA VAL A 15 0.35 -3.58 1.70
C VAL A 15 -0.92 -4.37 2.00
N VAL A 16 -1.77 -3.78 2.84
CA VAL A 16 -3.05 -4.36 3.29
C VAL A 16 -4.15 -3.31 3.18
N LEU A 17 -5.40 -3.77 3.26
CA LEU A 17 -6.56 -2.90 3.33
C LEU A 17 -6.92 -2.62 4.78
N TYR A 18 -6.67 -1.41 5.25
CA TYR A 18 -7.16 -0.94 6.55
C TYR A 18 -8.61 -0.51 6.41
N TYR A 19 -9.45 -0.81 7.42
CA TYR A 19 -10.84 -0.38 7.42
C TYR A 19 -11.31 0.15 8.77
N ASN A 20 -12.08 1.24 8.75
CA ASN A 20 -12.66 1.86 9.93
C ASN A 20 -14.03 1.23 10.24
N LYS A 21 -14.10 0.43 11.31
CA LYS A 21 -15.27 -0.36 11.67
C LYS A 21 -16.48 0.51 12.01
N ASP A 22 -16.26 1.66 12.64
CA ASP A 22 -17.37 2.56 13.02
C ASP A 22 -18.07 3.13 11.79
N LEU A 23 -17.32 3.47 10.73
CA LEU A 23 -17.89 3.93 9.46
C LEU A 23 -18.67 2.82 8.75
N PHE A 24 -18.16 1.58 8.78
CA PHE A 24 -18.86 0.43 8.24
C PHE A 24 -20.15 0.10 8.98
N ASP A 25 -20.11 0.07 10.32
CA ASP A 25 -21.26 -0.21 11.18
C ASP A 25 -22.34 0.85 11.01
N LYS A 26 -21.95 2.13 10.99
CA LYS A 26 -22.86 3.25 10.76
C LYS A 26 -23.59 3.16 9.43
N ALA A 27 -22.90 2.70 8.38
CA ALA A 27 -23.48 2.55 7.04
C ALA A 27 -24.19 1.19 6.83
N GLY A 28 -24.13 0.27 7.80
CA GLY A 28 -24.64 -1.09 7.65
C GLY A 28 -23.94 -1.90 6.56
N VAL A 29 -22.66 -1.60 6.28
CA VAL A 29 -21.84 -2.29 5.28
C VAL A 29 -21.05 -3.38 5.99
N LYS A 30 -21.04 -4.59 5.42
CA LYS A 30 -20.22 -5.69 5.94
C LYS A 30 -18.73 -5.37 5.76
N TYR A 31 -17.91 -5.79 6.71
CA TYR A 31 -16.46 -5.56 6.65
C TYR A 31 -15.79 -6.28 5.47
N PRO A 32 -14.60 -5.81 5.06
CA PRO A 32 -13.79 -6.49 4.07
C PRO A 32 -13.46 -7.93 4.47
N THR A 33 -13.35 -8.79 3.47
CA THR A 33 -12.95 -10.20 3.66
C THR A 33 -11.89 -10.56 2.62
N SER A 34 -11.14 -11.64 2.84
CA SER A 34 -10.13 -12.10 1.88
C SER A 34 -10.71 -12.56 0.53
N SER A 35 -12.04 -12.69 0.42
CA SER A 35 -12.73 -13.01 -0.84
C SER A 35 -13.29 -11.78 -1.56
N TRP A 36 -13.09 -10.57 -1.03
CA TRP A 36 -13.52 -9.35 -1.72
C TRP A 36 -12.79 -9.19 -3.04
N THR A 37 -13.55 -8.67 -4.01
CA THR A 37 -13.05 -8.22 -5.30
C THR A 37 -13.10 -6.71 -5.38
N TRP A 38 -12.45 -6.14 -6.39
CA TRP A 38 -12.59 -4.73 -6.77
C TRP A 38 -14.05 -4.27 -6.86
N LYS A 39 -14.97 -5.15 -7.28
CA LYS A 39 -16.40 -4.83 -7.34
C LYS A 39 -17.00 -4.64 -5.96
N ASP A 40 -16.63 -5.48 -4.99
CA ASP A 40 -17.12 -5.40 -3.61
C ASP A 40 -16.58 -4.14 -2.93
N GLU A 41 -15.29 -3.86 -3.13
CA GLU A 41 -14.63 -2.64 -2.65
C GLU A 41 -15.28 -1.38 -3.23
N THR A 42 -15.45 -1.30 -4.56
CA THR A 42 -16.13 -0.16 -5.21
C THR A 42 -17.54 0.03 -4.67
N ALA A 43 -18.30 -1.06 -4.46
CA ALA A 43 -19.65 -0.98 -3.92
C ALA A 43 -19.69 -0.52 -2.46
N ALA A 44 -18.73 -0.97 -1.64
CA ALA A 44 -18.57 -0.52 -0.26
C ALA A 44 -18.17 0.95 -0.21
N ALA A 45 -17.13 1.35 -0.96
CA ALA A 45 -16.63 2.73 -1.03
C ALA A 45 -17.74 3.72 -1.43
N ALA A 46 -18.57 3.36 -2.40
CA ALA A 46 -19.70 4.18 -2.82
C ALA A 46 -20.74 4.40 -1.70
N LYS A 47 -21.01 3.39 -0.87
CA LYS A 47 -21.93 3.48 0.27
C LYS A 47 -21.33 4.23 1.47
N LEU A 48 -20.02 4.14 1.64
CA LEU A 48 -19.27 4.72 2.76
C LEU A 48 -18.89 6.18 2.52
N THR A 49 -18.93 6.64 1.28
CA THR A 49 -18.62 8.03 0.93
C THR A 49 -19.79 8.95 1.29
N ASP A 50 -19.53 9.92 2.17
CA ASP A 50 -20.43 11.03 2.50
C ASP A 50 -19.67 12.36 2.36
N LYS A 51 -19.74 12.94 1.16
CA LYS A 51 -19.05 14.19 0.83
C LYS A 51 -19.52 15.37 1.68
N ALA A 52 -20.76 15.37 2.14
CA ALA A 52 -21.29 16.46 2.97
C ALA A 52 -20.70 16.42 4.38
N ALA A 53 -20.43 15.22 4.90
CA ALA A 53 -19.72 15.02 6.17
C ALA A 53 -18.18 15.02 6.04
N GLY A 54 -17.66 15.18 4.80
CA GLY A 54 -16.24 15.07 4.50
C GLY A 54 -15.66 13.67 4.73
N VAL A 55 -16.48 12.62 4.59
CA VAL A 55 -16.09 11.23 4.74
C VAL A 55 -15.91 10.60 3.37
N TRP A 56 -14.76 9.94 3.16
CA TRP A 56 -14.43 9.22 1.94
C TRP A 56 -14.50 7.72 2.17
N GLY A 57 -15.01 7.00 1.18
CA GLY A 57 -15.17 5.56 1.26
C GLY A 57 -13.88 4.79 1.05
N ASP A 58 -12.92 5.35 0.31
CA ASP A 58 -11.68 4.69 -0.06
C ASP A 58 -10.53 5.69 -0.22
N HIS A 59 -9.30 5.20 -0.17
CA HIS A 59 -8.09 5.87 -0.62
C HIS A 59 -7.06 4.84 -1.04
N GLN A 60 -6.58 4.96 -2.28
CA GLN A 60 -5.54 4.12 -2.85
C GLN A 60 -4.55 4.97 -3.66
N PRO A 61 -3.23 4.84 -3.44
CA PRO A 61 -2.25 5.68 -4.12
C PRO A 61 -2.25 5.51 -5.65
N VAL A 62 -2.41 6.60 -6.42
CA VAL A 62 -2.25 6.55 -7.88
C VAL A 62 -0.77 6.73 -8.24
N THR A 63 0.01 5.66 -8.10
CA THR A 63 1.47 5.67 -8.31
C THR A 63 1.96 4.50 -9.15
N TYR A 64 3.22 4.57 -9.59
CA TYR A 64 3.87 3.47 -10.31
C TYR A 64 3.83 2.14 -9.54
N ASN A 65 4.21 2.14 -8.26
CA ASN A 65 4.26 0.93 -7.45
C ASN A 65 2.87 0.32 -7.25
N GLU A 66 1.87 1.18 -7.04
CA GLU A 66 0.49 0.71 -6.89
C GLU A 66 -0.04 0.13 -8.20
N TYR A 67 0.17 0.84 -9.32
CA TYR A 67 -0.23 0.34 -10.64
C TYR A 67 0.44 -0.99 -11.00
N TYR A 68 1.69 -1.20 -10.60
CA TYR A 68 2.38 -2.48 -10.79
C TYR A 68 1.63 -3.64 -10.12
N LYS A 69 1.17 -3.45 -8.87
CA LYS A 69 0.34 -4.42 -8.15
C LYS A 69 -1.03 -4.59 -8.79
N THR A 70 -1.73 -3.48 -9.07
CA THR A 70 -3.09 -3.47 -9.64
C THR A 70 -3.14 -4.16 -11.01
N LEU A 71 -2.09 -4.06 -11.82
CA LEU A 71 -1.99 -4.83 -13.07
C LEU A 71 -2.08 -6.33 -12.82
N VAL A 72 -1.33 -6.84 -11.85
CA VAL A 72 -1.31 -8.27 -11.52
C VAL A 72 -2.66 -8.69 -10.98
N GLN A 73 -3.30 -7.89 -10.12
CA GLN A 73 -4.67 -8.12 -9.65
C GLN A 73 -5.68 -8.27 -10.81
N ASN A 74 -5.41 -7.64 -11.97
CA ASN A 74 -6.19 -7.78 -13.19
C ASN A 74 -5.64 -8.80 -14.21
N GLY A 75 -4.70 -9.66 -13.81
CA GLY A 75 -4.13 -10.71 -14.65
C GLY A 75 -3.18 -10.19 -15.74
N ALA A 76 -2.74 -8.94 -15.64
CA ALA A 76 -1.78 -8.30 -16.54
C ALA A 76 -0.40 -8.20 -15.88
N THR A 77 0.63 -7.88 -16.68
CA THR A 77 2.01 -7.76 -16.21
C THR A 77 2.65 -6.47 -16.70
N PHE A 78 3.55 -5.89 -15.91
CA PHE A 78 4.22 -4.64 -16.29
C PHE A 78 5.21 -4.83 -17.46
N LEU A 79 6.01 -5.90 -17.42
CA LEU A 79 7.00 -6.24 -18.45
C LEU A 79 6.68 -7.61 -19.08
N SER A 80 7.21 -7.84 -20.28
CA SER A 80 7.25 -9.17 -20.88
C SER A 80 8.00 -10.15 -19.99
N LYS A 81 7.77 -11.46 -20.18
CA LYS A 81 8.41 -12.54 -19.38
C LYS A 81 9.94 -12.46 -19.37
N ASP A 82 10.56 -11.97 -20.44
CA ASP A 82 12.01 -11.77 -20.55
C ASP A 82 12.49 -10.40 -20.02
N GLY A 83 11.59 -9.54 -19.54
CA GLY A 83 11.87 -8.22 -18.99
C GLY A 83 12.26 -7.17 -20.03
N LYS A 84 12.19 -7.45 -21.33
CA LYS A 84 12.76 -6.59 -22.39
C LYS A 84 11.78 -5.60 -23.00
N LYS A 85 10.47 -5.76 -22.78
CA LYS A 85 9.43 -4.91 -23.35
C LYS A 85 8.37 -4.57 -22.29
N ALA A 86 7.79 -3.39 -22.40
CA ALA A 86 6.55 -3.07 -21.68
C ALA A 86 5.42 -4.02 -22.14
N ALA A 87 4.64 -4.52 -21.19
CA ALA A 87 3.51 -5.42 -21.44
C ALA A 87 2.18 -4.90 -20.86
N PHE A 88 2.18 -3.72 -20.24
CA PHE A 88 1.00 -3.17 -19.55
C PHE A 88 0.02 -2.43 -20.47
N ASN A 89 0.43 -1.97 -21.67
CA ASN A 89 -0.48 -1.24 -22.56
C ASN A 89 -1.40 -2.21 -23.34
N THR A 90 -2.34 -2.79 -22.63
CA THR A 90 -3.35 -3.74 -23.12
C THR A 90 -4.72 -3.33 -22.58
N PRO A 91 -5.85 -3.88 -23.10
CA PRO A 91 -7.16 -3.61 -22.53
C PRO A 91 -7.23 -3.84 -21.02
N ALA A 92 -6.64 -4.94 -20.51
CA ALA A 92 -6.59 -5.26 -19.08
C ALA A 92 -5.74 -4.26 -18.28
N GLY A 93 -4.64 -3.75 -18.86
CA GLY A 93 -3.84 -2.73 -18.19
C GLY A 93 -4.45 -1.33 -18.21
N ILE A 94 -5.22 -1.01 -19.25
CA ILE A 94 -6.05 0.22 -19.30
C ILE A 94 -7.19 0.13 -18.27
N GLU A 95 -7.84 -1.03 -18.15
CA GLU A 95 -8.86 -1.29 -17.13
C GLU A 95 -8.30 -1.12 -15.71
N ALA A 96 -7.13 -1.71 -15.42
CA ALA A 96 -6.45 -1.55 -14.13
C ALA A 96 -6.11 -0.08 -13.83
N ALA A 97 -5.61 0.66 -14.83
CA ALA A 97 -5.29 2.08 -14.67
C ALA A 97 -6.56 2.89 -14.40
N LYS A 98 -7.63 2.63 -15.17
CA LYS A 98 -8.95 3.25 -14.99
C LYS A 98 -9.51 3.00 -13.60
N TRP A 99 -9.46 1.76 -13.13
CA TRP A 99 -9.95 1.40 -11.80
C TRP A 99 -9.28 2.20 -10.67
N LEU A 100 -7.97 2.48 -10.78
CA LEU A 100 -7.29 3.38 -9.83
C LEU A 100 -7.71 4.84 -9.97
N VAL A 101 -7.69 5.39 -11.20
CA VAL A 101 -7.86 6.84 -11.40
C VAL A 101 -9.31 7.30 -11.27
N ASP A 102 -10.28 6.45 -11.61
CA ASP A 102 -11.71 6.81 -11.64
C ASP A 102 -12.31 6.97 -10.22
N LYS A 103 -11.61 6.47 -9.18
CA LYS A 103 -11.94 6.70 -7.75
C LYS A 103 -11.73 8.16 -7.33
N SER A 104 -10.78 8.85 -7.96
CA SER A 104 -10.33 10.20 -7.57
C SER A 104 -11.47 11.22 -7.69
N GLY A 105 -11.80 11.89 -6.59
CA GLY A 105 -12.91 12.83 -6.51
C GLY A 105 -14.30 12.19 -6.52
N THR A 106 -14.40 10.87 -6.66
CA THR A 106 -15.68 10.13 -6.58
C THR A 106 -15.84 9.54 -5.19
N THR A 107 -15.06 8.51 -4.85
CA THR A 107 -15.06 7.81 -3.55
C THR A 107 -13.79 8.02 -2.73
N MET A 108 -12.74 8.60 -3.33
CA MET A 108 -11.54 9.03 -2.63
C MET A 108 -11.21 10.51 -2.90
N PRO A 109 -10.43 11.18 -2.03
CA PRO A 109 -9.95 12.54 -2.29
C PRO A 109 -9.18 12.64 -3.61
N THR A 110 -9.13 13.83 -4.19
CA THR A 110 -8.26 14.10 -5.34
C THR A 110 -6.80 14.23 -4.90
N ILE A 111 -5.86 14.06 -5.82
CA ILE A 111 -4.43 14.29 -5.56
C ILE A 111 -4.18 15.72 -5.05
N ALA A 112 -4.95 16.70 -5.53
CA ALA A 112 -4.82 18.09 -5.13
C ALA A 112 -5.25 18.31 -3.66
N ASP A 113 -6.24 17.56 -3.16
CA ASP A 113 -6.73 17.69 -1.79
C ASP A 113 -5.65 17.34 -0.75
N GLY A 114 -4.77 16.39 -1.07
CA GLY A 114 -3.65 15.99 -0.19
C GLY A 114 -2.32 16.68 -0.50
N GLN A 115 -2.24 17.51 -1.53
CA GLN A 115 -0.98 18.06 -1.99
C GLN A 115 -0.33 18.95 -0.92
N GLY A 116 0.95 18.69 -0.62
CA GLY A 116 1.71 19.44 0.39
C GLY A 116 1.37 19.10 1.83
N THR A 117 0.48 18.12 2.07
CA THR A 117 0.15 17.63 3.41
C THR A 117 0.81 16.27 3.62
N ALA A 118 1.77 16.19 4.55
CA ALA A 118 2.39 14.92 4.92
C ALA A 118 1.34 13.97 5.52
N ASP A 119 1.42 12.69 5.15
CA ASP A 119 0.59 11.61 5.67
C ASP A 119 -0.93 11.92 5.61
N PHE A 120 -1.35 12.65 4.58
CA PHE A 120 -2.73 13.14 4.42
C PHE A 120 -3.78 12.04 4.60
N ASP A 121 -3.56 10.90 3.95
CA ASP A 121 -4.45 9.73 3.96
C ASP A 121 -4.49 9.04 5.33
N THR A 122 -3.33 8.83 5.94
CA THR A 122 -3.20 8.27 7.30
C THR A 122 -3.90 9.16 8.32
N ASN A 123 -3.71 10.49 8.20
CA ASN A 123 -4.37 11.47 9.07
C ASN A 123 -5.89 11.50 8.85
N LEU A 124 -6.37 11.37 7.61
CA LEU A 124 -7.80 11.24 7.32
C LEU A 124 -8.41 10.01 7.99
N PHE A 125 -7.71 8.87 7.92
CA PHE A 125 -8.14 7.63 8.56
C PHE A 125 -8.20 7.76 10.08
N LYS A 126 -7.15 8.31 10.71
CA LYS A 126 -7.12 8.59 12.16
C LYS A 126 -8.24 9.54 12.61
N ALA A 127 -8.60 10.50 11.76
CA ALA A 127 -9.68 11.44 12.01
C ALA A 127 -11.09 10.84 11.81
N GLY A 128 -11.21 9.56 11.44
CA GLY A 128 -12.50 8.93 11.15
C GLY A 128 -13.18 9.50 9.90
N LYS A 129 -12.38 10.03 8.95
CA LYS A 129 -12.85 10.63 7.69
C LYS A 129 -12.57 9.76 6.47
N LEU A 130 -12.03 8.58 6.67
CA LEU A 130 -11.71 7.63 5.61
C LEU A 130 -12.09 6.22 6.05
N ALA A 131 -12.92 5.55 5.27
CA ALA A 131 -13.46 4.23 5.61
C ALA A 131 -12.51 3.09 5.26
N MET A 132 -11.84 3.17 4.10
CA MET A 132 -10.87 2.18 3.65
C MET A 132 -9.58 2.88 3.22
N LEU A 133 -8.43 2.29 3.57
CA LEU A 133 -7.12 2.82 3.24
C LEU A 133 -6.20 1.69 2.77
N HIS A 134 -5.73 1.79 1.54
CA HIS A 134 -4.67 0.92 1.01
C HIS A 134 -3.31 1.51 1.37
N THR A 135 -2.62 0.89 2.33
CA THR A 135 -1.27 1.31 2.74
C THR A 135 -0.48 0.16 3.33
N GLY A 136 0.80 0.39 3.58
CA GLY A 136 1.69 -0.65 4.07
C GLY A 136 1.66 -0.86 5.56
N ILE A 137 2.15 -2.00 6.03
CA ILE A 137 2.25 -2.30 7.47
C ILE A 137 3.19 -1.36 8.24
N TRP A 138 4.00 -0.57 7.52
CA TRP A 138 4.87 0.44 8.14
C TRP A 138 4.10 1.54 8.91
N VAL A 139 2.79 1.69 8.68
CA VAL A 139 1.96 2.65 9.45
C VAL A 139 1.32 2.04 10.71
N PHE A 140 1.52 0.76 11.02
CA PHE A 140 0.96 0.16 12.25
C PHE A 140 1.37 0.94 13.51
N GLY A 141 2.63 1.35 13.62
CA GLY A 141 3.08 2.19 14.74
C GLY A 141 2.34 3.52 14.83
N ALA A 142 1.99 4.14 13.71
CA ALA A 142 1.21 5.39 13.68
C ALA A 142 -0.26 5.21 14.07
N PHE A 143 -0.78 3.98 13.95
CA PHE A 143 -2.14 3.61 14.34
C PHE A 143 -2.26 2.92 15.70
N ALA A 144 -1.15 2.50 16.32
CA ALA A 144 -1.15 1.81 17.61
C ALA A 144 -1.88 2.60 18.71
N ASP A 145 -1.70 3.93 18.73
CA ASP A 145 -2.36 4.84 19.67
C ASP A 145 -3.60 5.53 19.07
N SER A 146 -4.07 5.09 17.90
CA SER A 146 -5.24 5.69 17.27
C SER A 146 -6.51 5.34 18.05
N PRO A 147 -7.37 6.32 18.38
CA PRO A 147 -8.66 6.03 19.02
C PRO A 147 -9.69 5.44 18.04
N ALA A 148 -9.37 5.37 16.74
CA ALA A 148 -10.27 4.78 15.75
C ALA A 148 -10.44 3.27 16.01
N ASN A 149 -11.65 2.77 15.84
CA ASN A 149 -11.93 1.33 15.82
C ASN A 149 -11.65 0.81 14.41
N TRP A 150 -10.49 0.18 14.21
CA TRP A 150 -10.04 -0.28 12.90
C TRP A 150 -9.51 -1.72 12.96
N ASP A 151 -9.39 -2.32 11.79
CA ASP A 151 -8.76 -3.62 11.58
C ASP A 151 -8.25 -3.68 10.11
N ILE A 152 -7.65 -4.79 9.70
CA ILE A 152 -7.08 -4.98 8.37
C ILE A 152 -7.66 -6.19 7.64
N ALA A 153 -7.57 -6.17 6.32
CA ALA A 153 -7.89 -7.30 5.46
C ALA A 153 -6.87 -7.42 4.32
N VAL A 154 -6.87 -8.60 3.68
CA VAL A 154 -6.16 -8.79 2.41
C VAL A 154 -6.76 -7.85 1.37
N GLU A 155 -5.90 -7.20 0.57
CA GLU A 155 -6.36 -6.31 -0.50
C GLU A 155 -7.21 -7.06 -1.53
N PRO A 156 -8.35 -6.50 -1.96
CA PRO A 156 -9.17 -7.07 -3.01
C PRO A 156 -8.42 -7.15 -4.34
N GLY A 157 -8.53 -8.29 -5.01
CA GLY A 157 -8.08 -8.47 -6.40
C GLY A 157 -9.23 -8.31 -7.40
N ASN A 158 -8.97 -8.59 -8.68
CA ASN A 158 -10.03 -8.75 -9.67
C ASN A 158 -10.05 -10.17 -10.25
N THR A 159 -9.27 -10.41 -11.30
CA THR A 159 -9.16 -11.73 -11.91
C THR A 159 -8.16 -12.61 -11.17
N THR A 160 -7.22 -12.00 -10.44
CA THR A 160 -6.31 -12.70 -9.52
C THR A 160 -6.09 -11.88 -8.24
N SER A 161 -5.65 -12.55 -7.18
CA SER A 161 -5.20 -11.89 -5.95
C SER A 161 -3.72 -11.55 -6.05
N ALA A 162 -3.36 -10.32 -5.68
CA ALA A 162 -1.97 -9.89 -5.56
C ALA A 162 -1.84 -8.77 -4.53
N ASN A 163 -0.77 -8.81 -3.74
CA ASN A 163 -0.37 -7.80 -2.78
C ASN A 163 1.08 -7.37 -3.05
N ALA A 164 1.43 -6.14 -2.69
CA ALA A 164 2.80 -5.67 -2.82
C ALA A 164 3.69 -6.26 -1.73
N VAL A 165 4.96 -6.52 -2.06
CA VAL A 165 6.02 -6.81 -1.09
C VAL A 165 7.17 -5.86 -1.36
N PHE A 166 7.58 -5.15 -0.33
CA PHE A 166 8.72 -4.25 -0.34
C PHE A 166 9.80 -4.79 0.58
N SER A 167 11.06 -4.49 0.25
CA SER A 167 12.19 -4.75 1.13
C SER A 167 13.14 -3.56 1.12
N ASN A 168 13.54 -3.13 2.30
CA ASN A 168 14.62 -2.18 2.46
C ASN A 168 15.93 -2.95 2.64
N GLY A 169 16.99 -2.44 2.03
CA GLY A 169 18.33 -3.00 2.21
C GLY A 169 19.39 -1.92 2.37
N ILE A 170 20.43 -2.25 3.11
CA ILE A 170 21.59 -1.38 3.32
C ILE A 170 22.75 -1.90 2.47
N GLY A 171 23.20 -1.05 1.55
CA GLY A 171 24.41 -1.28 0.75
C GLY A 171 25.55 -0.40 1.21
N VAL A 172 26.77 -0.90 1.09
CA VAL A 172 27.99 -0.11 1.32
C VAL A 172 28.41 0.52 -0.01
N SER A 173 28.58 1.86 -0.01
CA SER A 173 29.08 2.57 -1.20
C SER A 173 30.45 2.02 -1.61
N ALA A 174 30.62 1.72 -2.90
CA ALA A 174 31.87 1.20 -3.46
C ALA A 174 33.06 2.17 -3.31
N THR A 175 32.80 3.46 -3.06
CA THR A 175 33.82 4.50 -2.88
C THR A 175 34.03 4.90 -1.42
N SER A 176 33.40 4.19 -0.46
CA SER A 176 33.56 4.49 0.96
C SER A 176 35.01 4.30 1.42
N LYS A 177 35.53 5.29 2.16
CA LYS A 177 36.81 5.18 2.88
C LYS A 177 36.66 4.42 4.21
N HIS A 178 35.44 4.09 4.60
CA HIS A 178 35.06 3.41 5.85
C HIS A 178 34.23 2.16 5.55
N SER A 179 34.68 1.34 4.58
CA SER A 179 33.90 0.20 4.10
C SER A 179 33.72 -0.88 5.18
N ALA A 180 34.72 -1.09 6.03
CA ALA A 180 34.65 -2.07 7.12
C ALA A 180 33.65 -1.65 8.21
N GLU A 181 33.64 -0.38 8.59
CA GLU A 181 32.71 0.17 9.58
C GLU A 181 31.28 0.20 9.03
N ALA A 182 31.10 0.63 7.78
CA ALA A 182 29.80 0.61 7.10
C ALA A 182 29.25 -0.81 6.94
N GLN A 183 30.11 -1.79 6.66
CA GLN A 183 29.74 -3.21 6.61
C GLN A 183 29.23 -3.70 7.96
N LYS A 184 29.95 -3.43 9.06
CA LYS A 184 29.52 -3.80 10.42
C LYS A 184 28.17 -3.18 10.78
N TRP A 185 27.95 -1.93 10.37
CA TRP A 185 26.65 -1.28 10.56
C TRP A 185 25.53 -1.94 9.76
N ALA A 186 25.79 -2.29 8.50
CA ALA A 186 24.81 -3.01 7.67
C ALA A 186 24.47 -4.39 8.26
N GLU A 187 25.46 -5.10 8.80
CA GLU A 187 25.27 -6.40 9.48
C GLU A 187 24.44 -6.25 10.76
N PHE A 188 24.75 -5.25 11.59
CA PHE A 188 23.95 -4.92 12.78
C PHE A 188 22.49 -4.68 12.41
N MET A 189 22.24 -3.78 11.46
CA MET A 189 20.89 -3.44 10.98
C MET A 189 20.15 -4.59 10.29
N SER A 190 20.84 -5.65 9.89
CA SER A 190 20.27 -6.77 9.17
C SER A 190 20.02 -7.99 10.06
N SER A 191 20.68 -8.11 11.21
CA SER A 191 20.76 -9.39 11.93
C SER A 191 20.90 -9.32 13.44
N SER A 192 21.04 -8.13 14.05
CA SER A 192 21.11 -7.99 15.51
C SER A 192 19.75 -8.18 16.16
N ASP A 193 19.71 -8.94 17.26
CA ASP A 193 18.51 -9.11 18.09
C ASP A 193 18.05 -7.79 18.71
N GLU A 194 18.99 -6.90 19.06
CA GLU A 194 18.69 -5.56 19.54
C GLU A 194 17.95 -4.74 18.47
N GLU A 195 18.36 -4.84 17.21
CA GLU A 195 17.69 -4.13 16.12
C GLU A 195 16.26 -4.65 15.92
N VAL A 196 16.06 -5.97 15.95
CA VAL A 196 14.73 -6.59 15.88
C VAL A 196 13.85 -6.08 17.02
N THR A 197 14.39 -5.95 18.22
CA THR A 197 13.66 -5.45 19.41
C THR A 197 13.30 -3.98 19.28
N VAL A 198 14.16 -3.15 18.68
CA VAL A 198 13.90 -1.71 18.51
C VAL A 198 12.86 -1.43 17.42
N ARG A 199 12.74 -2.32 16.42
CA ARG A 199 11.79 -2.16 15.31
C ARG A 199 10.37 -2.61 15.61
N LEU A 200 10.19 -3.56 16.52
CA LEU A 200 8.89 -4.12 16.90
C LEU A 200 8.30 -3.35 18.09
#